data_AF-A0A963MKG8-F1
#
_entry.id   AF-A0A963MKG8-F1
#
_cell.length_a   1.000
_cell.length_b   1.000
_cell.length_c   1.000
_cell.angle_alpha   90.00
_cell.angle_beta   90.00
_cell.angle_gamma   90.00
#
_symmetry.space_group_name_H-M   'P 1'
#
loop_
_entity.id
_entity.type
_entity.pdbx_description
1 polymer ?
#
loop_
_entity_poly.entity_id
_entity_poly.type
_entity_poly.pdbx_seq_one_letter_code
_entity_poly.pdbx_strand_id
1 'polypeptide(L)' 'MQRELGLAHFWAQGDLVTHSVAILLVLLSVVSWYVIAVKAHAVWQARRCHARALASFWGAPSLPAAIEAI' A
#
# COMPACT_ATOMS: atom_id res chain seq x y z
N MET A 1 -3.07 2.14 43.62
CA MET A 1 -1.88 2.11 42.73
C MET A 1 -2.34 2.04 41.28
N GLN A 2 -2.59 3.20 40.67
CA GLN A 2 -2.81 3.28 39.22
C GLN A 2 -1.45 3.43 38.57
N ARG A 3 -1.00 2.39 37.86
CA ARG A 3 0.14 2.55 36.94
C ARG A 3 -0.39 3.31 35.73
N GLU A 4 -0.14 4.61 35.69
CA GLU A 4 -0.35 5.47 34.52
C GLU A 4 0.64 5.03 33.41
N LEU A 5 0.41 3.86 32.82
CA LEU A 5 1.18 3.33 31.67
C LEU A 5 0.73 4.03 30.38
N GLY A 6 0.73 5.37 30.38
CA GLY A 6 0.32 6.17 29.25
C GLY A 6 1.49 6.45 28.32
N LEU A 7 1.30 6.33 27.00
CA LEU A 7 2.26 6.82 26.01
C LEU A 7 2.64 8.29 26.25
N ALA A 8 1.69 9.09 26.77
CA ALA A 8 1.92 10.47 27.17
C ALA A 8 2.93 10.63 28.32
N HIS A 9 2.96 9.70 29.29
CA HIS A 9 3.92 9.72 30.40
C HIS A 9 5.33 9.36 29.91
N PHE A 10 5.44 8.36 29.02
CA PHE A 10 6.71 7.99 28.38
C PHE A 10 7.24 9.09 27.46
N TRP A 11 6.37 9.84 26.79
CA TRP A 11 6.75 11.00 25.99
C TRP A 11 7.23 12.15 26.88
N ALA A 12 6.53 12.44 27.98
CA ALA A 12 6.93 13.51 28.90
C ALA A 12 8.24 13.22 29.67
N GLN A 13 8.54 11.95 29.97
CA GLN A 13 9.80 11.53 30.62
C GLN A 13 10.91 11.13 29.65
N GLY A 14 10.63 11.01 28.36
CA GLY A 14 11.57 10.48 27.38
C GLY A 14 12.63 11.50 26.98
N ASP A 15 13.89 11.08 26.93
CA ASP A 15 14.98 11.90 26.37
C ASP A 15 14.83 12.12 24.86
N LEU A 16 15.65 13.03 24.30
CA LEU A 16 15.67 13.36 22.87
C LEU A 16 15.87 12.13 21.97
N VAL A 17 16.63 11.14 22.44
CA VAL A 17 16.89 9.87 21.75
C VAL A 17 15.63 9.03 21.61
N THR A 18 14.82 8.95 22.67
CA THR A 18 13.56 8.21 22.66
C THR A 18 12.58 8.79 21.64
N HIS A 19 12.47 10.12 21.63
CA HIS A 19 11.64 10.85 20.68
C HIS A 19 12.08 10.66 19.23
N SER A 20 13.39 10.75 18.95
CA SER A 20 13.92 10.60 17.59
C SER A 20 13.70 9.19 17.05
N VAL A 21 13.92 8.16 17.86
CA VAL A 21 13.67 6.76 17.48
C VAL A 21 12.18 6.52 17.26
N ALA A 22 11.31 7.04 18.12
CA ALA A 22 9.86 6.91 17.94
C ALA A 22 9.39 7.54 16.61
N ILE A 23 9.86 8.75 16.30
CA ILE A 23 9.55 9.43 15.03
C ILE A 23 10.10 8.63 13.85
N LEU A 24 11.32 8.12 13.94
CA LEU A 24 11.95 7.33 12.88
C LEU A 24 11.17 6.05 12.60
N LEU A 25 10.74 5.33 13.64
CA LEU A 25 9.94 4.12 13.49
C LEU A 25 8.59 4.39 12.83
N VAL A 26 7.92 5.49 13.23
CA VAL A 26 6.65 5.91 12.61
C VAL A 26 6.89 6.26 11.14
N LEU A 27 7.93 7.03 10.82
CA LEU A 27 8.29 7.38 9.45
C LEU A 27 8.53 6.14 8.59
N LEU A 28 9.37 5.22 9.05
CA LEU A 28 9.67 3.98 8.33
C LEU A 28 8.42 3.12 8.12
N SER A 29 7.54 3.07 9.13
CA SER A 29 6.26 2.37 9.03
C SER A 29 5.35 3.00 7.97
N VAL A 30 5.17 4.33 8.00
CA VAL A 30 4.32 5.06 7.06
C VAL A 30 4.85 4.93 5.63
N VAL A 31 6.16 5.05 5.43
CA VAL A 31 6.80 4.86 4.11
C VAL A 31 6.54 3.46 3.58
N SER A 32 6.70 2.43 4.42
CA SER A 32 6.45 1.04 4.03
C SER A 32 4.99 0.83 3.64
N TRP A 33 4.05 1.33 4.45
CA TRP A 33 2.61 1.27 4.15
C TRP A 33 2.23 1.99 2.86
N TYR A 34 2.82 3.16 2.61
CA TYR A 34 2.58 3.91 1.38
C TYR A 34 3.01 3.12 0.14
N VAL A 35 4.21 2.55 0.15
CA VAL A 35 4.72 1.73 -0.96
C VAL A 35 3.84 0.50 -1.19
N ILE A 36 3.42 -0.17 -0.10
CA ILE A 36 2.53 -1.33 -0.17
C ILE A 36 1.19 -0.93 -0.80
N ALA A 37 0.57 0.16 -0.33
CA ALA A 37 -0.72 0.62 -0.83
C ALA A 37 -0.66 0.99 -2.32
N VAL A 38 0.36 1.74 -2.74
CA VAL A 38 0.55 2.14 -4.15
C VAL A 38 0.76 0.93 -5.04
N LYS A 39 1.66 0.01 -4.65
CA LYS A 39 1.92 -1.21 -5.43
C LYS A 39 0.69 -2.12 -5.48
N ALA A 40 -0.03 -2.28 -4.37
CA ALA A 40 -1.25 -3.06 -4.31
C ALA A 40 -2.32 -2.48 -5.25
N HIS A 41 -2.49 -1.16 -5.26
CA HIS A 41 -3.42 -0.48 -6.17
C HIS A 41 -3.02 -0.67 -7.63
N ALA A 42 -1.73 -0.48 -7.97
CA ALA A 42 -1.22 -0.68 -9.32
C ALA A 42 -1.43 -2.12 -9.82
N VAL A 43 -1.12 -3.12 -8.99
CA VAL A 43 -1.33 -4.54 -9.32
C VAL A 43 -2.82 -4.83 -9.50
N TRP A 44 -3.68 -4.29 -8.64
CA TRP A 44 -5.12 -4.49 -8.75
C TRP A 44 -5.70 -3.87 -10.03
N GLN A 45 -5.28 -2.66 -10.37
CA GLN A 45 -5.68 -1.99 -11.61
C GLN A 45 -5.21 -2.78 -12.83
N ALA A 46 -3.93 -3.20 -12.86
CA ALA A 46 -3.39 -4.01 -13.94
C ALA A 46 -4.18 -5.32 -14.11
N ARG A 47 -4.45 -6.04 -13.02
CA ARG A 47 -5.27 -7.27 -13.06
C ARG A 47 -6.66 -7.04 -13.63
N ARG A 48 -7.30 -5.91 -13.31
CA ARG A 48 -8.61 -5.54 -13.86
C ARG A 48 -8.56 -5.24 -15.36
N CYS A 49 -7.54 -4.49 -15.81
CA CYS A 49 -7.36 -4.19 -17.23
C CYS A 49 -7.06 -5.46 -18.03
N HIS A 50 -6.15 -6.31 -17.54
CA HIS A 50 -5.79 -7.56 -18.20
C HIS A 50 -7.00 -8.51 -18.30
N ALA A 51 -7.81 -8.63 -17.25
CA ALA A 51 -9.01 -9.46 -17.29
C ALA A 51 -10.02 -8.97 -18.35
N ARG A 52 -10.15 -7.65 -18.54
CA ARG A 52 -11.02 -7.07 -19.58
C ARG A 52 -10.45 -7.29 -20.98
N ALA A 53 -9.16 -7.07 -21.19
CA ALA A 53 -8.50 -7.27 -22.47
C ALA A 53 -8.51 -8.74 -22.92
N LEU A 54 -8.31 -9.69 -21.99
CA LEU A 54 -8.46 -11.11 -22.28
C LEU A 54 -9.89 -11.47 -22.65
N ALA A 55 -10.89 -10.91 -21.96
CA ALA A 55 -12.29 -11.15 -22.29
C ALA A 55 -12.68 -10.59 -23.67
N SER A 56 -12.17 -9.41 -24.06
CA SER A 56 -12.40 -8.85 -25.41
C SER A 56 -11.70 -9.67 -26.49
N PHE A 57 -10.46 -10.10 -26.24
CA PHE A 57 -9.70 -10.94 -27.17
C PHE A 57 -10.38 -12.29 -27.44
N TRP A 58 -10.81 -13.01 -26.40
CA TRP A 58 -11.46 -14.32 -26.55
C TRP A 58 -12.89 -14.24 -27.10
N GLY A 59 -13.55 -13.08 -27.00
CA GLY A 59 -14.88 -12.85 -27.54
C GLY A 59 -14.91 -12.41 -29.01
N ALA A 60 -13.75 -12.13 -29.62
CA ALA A 60 -13.69 -11.65 -30.98
C ALA A 60 -13.93 -12.76 -32.02
N PRO A 61 -14.64 -12.47 -33.13
CA PRO A 61 -15.04 -13.46 -34.13
C PRO A 61 -13.89 -14.00 -34.99
N SER A 62 -12.72 -13.36 -34.97
CA SER A 62 -11.53 -13.80 -35.71
C SER A 62 -10.25 -13.26 -35.07
N LEU A 63 -9.13 -13.94 -35.30
CA LEU A 63 -7.82 -13.57 -34.74
C LEU A 63 -7.38 -12.13 -35.10
N PRO A 64 -7.59 -11.62 -36.32
CA PRO A 64 -7.31 -10.22 -36.64
C PRO A 64 -8.16 -9.23 -35.83
N ALA A 65 -9.46 -9.51 -35.69
CA ALA A 65 -10.37 -8.66 -34.91
C ALA A 65 -10.05 -8.69 -33.41
N ALA A 66 -9.52 -9.81 -32.90
CA ALA A 66 -9.09 -9.96 -31.51
C ALA A 66 -7.87 -9.08 -31.19
N ILE A 67 -6.91 -9.03 -32.11
CA ILE A 67 -5.69 -8.22 -31.98
C ILE A 67 -6.01 -6.71 -31.99
N GLU A 68 -7.02 -6.30 -32.75
CA GLU A 68 -7.48 -4.91 -32.83
C GLU A 68 -8.34 -4.46 -31.63
N ALA A 69 -8.82 -5.41 -30.81
CA ALA A 69 -9.71 -5.18 -29.67
C ALA A 69 -9.01 -5.13 -28.29
N ILE A 70 -7.68 -5.26 -28.26
CA ILE A 70 -6.81 -5.09 -27.08
C ILE A 70 -6.24 -3.67 -27.07
#